data_AF-A0A955Z014-F1
#
_entry.id   AF-A0A955Z014-F1
#
_cell.length_a   1.000
_cell.length_b   1.000
_cell.length_c   1.000
_cell.angle_alpha   90.00
_cell.angle_beta   90.00
_cell.angle_gamma   90.00
#
_symmetry.space_group_name_H-M   'P 1'
#
loop_
_entity.id
_entity.type
_entity.pdbx_description
1 polymer ?
#
loop_
_entity_poly.entity_id
_entity_poly.type
_entity_poly.pdbx_seq_one_letter_code
_entity_poly.pdbx_strand_id
1 'polypeptide(L)'
;DSFVCDCSGTGYTGFDCGMDINECADSPCHNGGTCTNTWGGYQCSCEGPGYAGPDCGMDIDECASNPCAEGTTCTNTWGGFRCE
;
A
#
# COMPACT_ATOMS: atom_id res chain seq x y z
N ASP A 1 -31.26 -27.84 11.73
CA ASP A 1 -30.02 -27.07 11.95
C ASP A 1 -29.67 -26.24 10.75
N SER A 2 -29.43 -24.95 10.95
CA SER A 2 -28.68 -24.10 10.01
C SER A 2 -27.32 -23.81 10.63
N PHE A 3 -26.25 -24.19 9.95
CA PHE A 3 -24.88 -23.86 10.35
C PHE A 3 -24.42 -22.66 9.53
N VAL A 4 -24.01 -21.58 10.18
CA VAL A 4 -23.41 -20.40 9.54
C VAL A 4 -21.90 -20.44 9.82
N CYS A 5 -21.08 -20.22 8.80
CA CYS A 5 -19.63 -20.10 8.99
C CYS A 5 -19.27 -18.77 9.67
N ASP A 6 -18.28 -18.79 10.57
CA ASP A 6 -17.66 -17.56 11.07
C ASP A 6 -16.59 -17.09 10.08
N CYS A 7 -16.86 -15.98 9.40
CA CYS A 7 -15.96 -15.40 8.40
C CYS A 7 -15.09 -14.26 8.97
N SER A 8 -15.09 -14.05 10.29
CA SER A 8 -14.39 -12.92 10.90
C SER A 8 -12.89 -12.97 10.61
N GLY A 9 -12.36 -11.91 9.98
CA GLY A 9 -10.94 -11.77 9.69
C GLY A 9 -10.42 -12.61 8.50
N THR A 10 -11.31 -13.23 7.72
CA THR A 10 -10.89 -14.03 6.56
C THR A 10 -10.82 -13.23 5.25
N GLY A 11 -11.40 -12.02 5.21
CA GLY A 11 -11.61 -11.27 3.96
C GLY A 11 -12.81 -11.77 3.14
N TYR A 12 -13.65 -12.62 3.73
CA TYR A 12 -14.83 -13.18 3.07
C TYR A 12 -16.11 -12.91 3.86
N THR A 13 -17.24 -13.03 3.18
CA THR A 13 -18.58 -12.83 3.71
C THR A 13 -19.58 -13.84 3.12
N GLY A 14 -20.82 -13.82 3.61
CA GLY A 14 -21.87 -14.76 3.23
C GLY A 14 -22.06 -15.90 4.22
N PHE A 15 -23.08 -16.72 3.97
CA PHE A 15 -23.48 -17.82 4.86
C PHE A 15 -22.38 -18.89 5.00
N ASP A 16 -21.64 -19.12 3.92
CA ASP A 16 -20.59 -20.12 3.78
C ASP A 16 -19.20 -19.49 3.61
N CYS A 17 -19.05 -18.18 3.81
CA CYS A 17 -17.84 -17.41 3.50
C CYS A 17 -17.38 -17.53 2.03
N GLY A 18 -18.30 -17.78 1.09
CA GLY A 18 -17.97 -17.93 -0.33
C GLY A 18 -17.87 -16.61 -1.11
N MET A 19 -18.22 -15.47 -0.50
CA MET A 19 -18.17 -14.16 -1.17
C MET A 19 -16.96 -13.36 -0.72
N ASP A 20 -16.18 -12.89 -1.67
CA ASP A 20 -15.03 -12.02 -1.44
C ASP A 20 -15.48 -10.63 -0.94
N ILE A 21 -14.80 -10.09 0.07
CA ILE A 21 -14.96 -8.69 0.46
C ILE A 21 -14.20 -7.82 -0.55
N ASN A 22 -14.69 -6.60 -0.79
CA ASN A 22 -13.95 -5.63 -1.59
C ASN A 22 -13.24 -4.64 -0.67
N GLU A 23 -12.02 -4.97 -0.25
CA GLU A 23 -11.22 -4.12 0.65
C GLU A 23 -10.82 -2.78 -0.01
N CYS A 24 -10.87 -2.67 -1.34
CA CYS A 24 -10.61 -1.40 -2.03
C CYS A 24 -11.73 -0.36 -1.84
N ALA A 25 -12.91 -0.75 -1.33
CA ALA A 25 -14.01 0.17 -1.08
C ALA A 25 -13.64 1.26 -0.05
N ASP A 26 -12.74 0.96 0.88
CA ASP A 26 -12.27 1.89 1.91
C ASP A 26 -11.05 2.72 1.48
N SER A 27 -10.60 2.61 0.23
CA SER A 27 -9.43 3.31 -0.31
C SER A 27 -8.16 3.16 0.56
N PRO A 28 -7.69 1.92 0.80
CA PRO A 28 -6.59 1.65 1.74
C PRO A 28 -5.20 2.09 1.23
N CYS A 29 -5.07 2.45 -0.05
CA CYS A 29 -3.80 2.88 -0.63
C CYS A 29 -3.61 4.40 -0.52
N HIS A 30 -2.46 4.81 0.02
CA HIS A 30 -2.06 6.19 0.23
C HIS A 30 -1.24 6.76 -0.93
N ASN A 31 -0.99 8.07 -0.89
CA ASN A 31 -0.07 8.78 -1.79
C ASN A 31 -0.29 8.53 -3.29
N GLY A 32 -1.55 8.37 -3.71
CA GLY A 32 -1.92 8.10 -5.10
C GLY A 32 -1.77 6.63 -5.52
N GLY A 33 -1.49 5.72 -4.60
CA GLY A 33 -1.43 4.29 -4.89
C GLY A 33 -2.74 3.74 -5.44
N THR A 34 -2.63 2.84 -6.42
CA THR A 34 -3.77 2.15 -7.03
C THR A 34 -4.11 0.89 -6.23
N CYS A 35 -5.36 0.78 -5.76
CA CYS A 35 -5.87 -0.42 -5.09
C CYS A 35 -6.39 -1.45 -6.09
N THR A 36 -5.98 -2.71 -5.92
CA THR A 36 -6.53 -3.86 -6.63
C THR A 36 -7.12 -4.84 -5.62
N ASN A 37 -8.41 -5.15 -5.77
CA ASN A 37 -9.06 -6.18 -4.95
C ASN A 37 -8.56 -7.56 -5.34
N THR A 38 -8.33 -8.40 -4.35
CA THR A 38 -7.85 -9.78 -4.51
C THR A 38 -8.69 -10.71 -3.64
N TRP A 39 -8.59 -12.01 -3.87
CA TRP A 39 -9.37 -12.97 -3.10
C TRP A 39 -8.90 -13.01 -1.64
N GLY A 40 -9.74 -12.53 -0.73
CA GLY A 40 -9.49 -12.44 0.71
C GLY A 40 -8.60 -11.25 1.12
N GLY A 41 -8.48 -10.22 0.29
CA GLY A 41 -7.68 -9.04 0.63
C GLY A 41 -7.46 -8.08 -0.54
N TYR A 42 -6.44 -7.23 -0.43
CA TYR A 42 -6.10 -6.26 -1.48
C TYR A 42 -4.60 -6.12 -1.68
N GLN A 43 -4.24 -5.49 -2.79
CA GLN A 43 -2.88 -5.08 -3.09
C GLN A 43 -2.85 -3.61 -3.52
N CYS A 44 -1.95 -2.83 -2.93
CA CYS A 44 -1.62 -1.49 -3.39
C CYS A 44 -0.44 -1.52 -4.37
N SER A 45 -0.59 -0.81 -5.47
CA SER A 45 0.51 -0.46 -6.38
C SER A 45 0.85 1.00 -6.20
N CYS A 46 2.03 1.30 -5.66
CA CYS A 46 2.45 2.67 -5.38
C CYS A 46 2.80 3.39 -6.69
N GLU A 47 2.29 4.61 -6.86
CA GLU A 47 2.62 5.42 -8.03
C GLU A 47 3.98 6.10 -7.83
N GLY A 48 4.89 5.83 -8.78
CA GLY A 48 6.22 6.44 -8.80
C GLY A 48 7.20 5.87 -7.76
N PRO A 49 8.45 6.38 -7.73
CA PRO A 49 9.53 5.83 -6.93
C PRO A 49 9.64 6.41 -5.51
N GLY A 50 8.75 7.31 -5.09
CA GLY A 50 8.87 8.05 -3.82
C GLY A 50 8.20 7.38 -2.61
N TYR A 51 7.34 6.37 -2.85
CA TYR A 51 6.60 5.71 -1.78
C TYR A 51 6.68 4.18 -1.86
N ALA A 52 6.65 3.55 -0.70
CA ALA A 52 6.72 2.11 -0.51
C ALA A 52 5.71 1.63 0.54
N GLY A 53 5.65 0.32 0.70
CA GLY A 53 4.85 -0.35 1.72
C GLY A 53 3.55 -0.96 1.20
N PRO A 54 2.86 -1.72 2.07
CA PRO A 54 1.64 -2.44 1.70
C PRO A 54 0.49 -1.49 1.33
N ASP A 55 0.53 -0.25 1.82
CA ASP A 55 -0.45 0.80 1.61
C ASP A 55 0.15 2.04 0.93
N CYS A 56 1.40 1.98 0.46
CA CYS A 56 2.12 3.14 -0.09
C CYS A 56 2.27 4.32 0.88
N GLY A 57 2.17 4.07 2.19
CA GLY A 57 2.29 5.09 3.24
C GLY A 57 3.72 5.34 3.71
N MET A 58 4.71 4.59 3.24
CA MET A 58 6.10 4.74 3.66
C MET A 58 6.89 5.57 2.65
N ASP A 59 7.66 6.53 3.15
CA ASP A 59 8.60 7.32 2.35
C ASP A 59 9.82 6.50 1.95
N ILE A 60 10.29 6.64 0.71
CA ILE A 60 11.55 6.05 0.25
C ILE A 60 12.68 7.04 0.51
N ASP A 61 13.78 6.58 1.10
CA ASP A 61 14.99 7.40 1.25
C ASP A 61 15.78 7.43 -0.07
N GLU A 62 15.56 8.43 -0.92
CA GLU A 62 16.29 8.51 -2.18
C GLU A 62 17.77 8.87 -1.99
N CYS A 63 18.15 9.43 -0.84
CA CYS A 63 19.55 9.74 -0.52
C CYS A 63 20.40 8.49 -0.32
N ALA A 64 19.80 7.33 -0.02
CA ALA A 64 20.50 6.05 0.10
C ALA A 64 21.28 5.66 -1.18
N SER A 65 20.86 6.16 -2.34
CA SER A 65 21.52 5.91 -3.63
C SER A 65 22.60 6.95 -3.98
N ASN A 66 22.88 7.92 -3.11
CA ASN A 66 23.76 9.08 -3.37
C ASN A 66 23.45 9.79 -4.71
N PRO A 67 22.23 10.31 -4.92
CA PRO A 67 21.80 10.87 -6.20
C PRO A 67 22.38 12.27 -6.49
N CYS A 68 22.92 12.95 -5.48
CA CYS A 68 23.40 14.32 -5.58
C CYS A 68 24.84 14.40 -6.09
N ALA A 69 25.22 15.57 -6.63
CA ALA A 69 26.57 15.80 -7.14
C ALA A 69 27.60 15.85 -6.00
N GLU A 70 28.85 15.48 -6.31
CA GLU A 70 29.99 15.56 -5.38
C GLU A 70 30.08 16.94 -4.72
N GLY A 71 30.17 16.96 -3.39
CA GLY A 71 30.27 18.18 -2.59
C GLY A 71 28.92 18.86 -2.25
N THR A 72 27.78 18.29 -2.66
CA THR A 72 26.44 18.74 -2.22
C THR A 72 25.88 17.81 -1.14
N THR A 73 24.98 18.34 -0.30
CA THR A 73 24.31 17.59 0.75
C THR A 73 22.96 17.08 0.24
N CYS A 74 22.73 15.77 0.33
CA CYS A 74 21.42 15.18 0.06
C CYS A 74 20.53 15.25 1.30
N THR A 75 19.31 15.76 1.13
CA THR A 75 18.26 15.74 2.16
C THR A 75 17.06 14.97 1.65
N ASN A 76 16.71 13.87 2.33
CA ASN A 76 15.50 13.12 2.05
C ASN A 76 14.26 13.93 2.44
N THR A 77 13.21 13.87 1.62
CA THR A 77 11.94 14.58 1.82
C THR A 77 10.77 13.67 1.52
N TRP A 78 9.56 14.04 1.97
CA TRP A 78 8.38 13.22 1.70
C TRP A 78 8.09 13.12 0.19
N GLY A 79 8.27 11.93 -0.37
CA GLY A 79 8.09 11.60 -1.79
C GLY A 79 9.21 12.07 -2.72
N GLY A 80 10.42 12.37 -2.20
CA GLY A 80 11.54 12.81 -3.03
C GLY A 80 12.74 13.32 -2.24
N PHE A 81 13.71 13.94 -2.91
CA PHE A 81 14.91 14.48 -2.26
C PHE A 81 15.29 15.88 -2.76
N ARG A 82 16.18 16.54 -2.00
CA ARG A 82 16.81 17.81 -2.39
C ARG A 82 18.33 17.71 -2.27
N CYS A 83 19.03 18.36 -3.20
CA CYS A 83 20.48 18.55 -3.14
C CYS A 83 20.77 20.04 -2.90
N GLU A 84 21.63 20.32 -1.92
CA GLU A 84 22.04 21.69 -1.53
C GLU A 84 23.55 21.83 -1.46
#